data_AF-A0A928KZG9-F1
#
_entry.id   AF-A0A928KZG9-F1
#
_cell.length_a   1.000
_cell.length_b   1.000
_cell.length_c   1.000
_cell.angle_alpha   90.00
_cell.angle_beta   90.00
_cell.angle_gamma   90.00
#
_symmetry.space_group_name_H-M   'P 1'
#
loop_
_entity.id
_entity.type
_entity.pdbx_description
1 polymer ?
#
loop_
_entity_poly.entity_id
_entity_poly.type
_entity_poly.pdbx_seq_one_letter_code
_entity_poly.pdbx_strand_id
1 'polypeptide(L)' 'MKANEVFLGYCFQPDGTYPPPVRLNGIEAVRAYLRIQVPFQYQVKICDEEDYCIFESLEGKIVYPNLPQALWRHS' A
#
# COMPACT_ATOMS: atom_id res chain seq x y z
N MET A 1 -14.24 7.96 20.44
CA MET A 1 -13.47 8.38 19.24
C MET A 1 -12.72 7.13 18.77
N LYS A 2 -12.92 6.65 17.54
CA LYS A 2 -12.03 5.61 17.03
C LYS A 2 -10.64 6.24 16.92
N ALA A 3 -9.60 5.56 17.39
CA ALA A 3 -8.23 5.97 17.12
C ALA A 3 -8.11 6.17 15.61
N ASN A 4 -7.57 7.30 15.16
CA ASN A 4 -7.25 7.47 13.75
C ASN A 4 -6.19 6.42 13.42
N GLU A 5 -6.59 5.35 12.73
CA GLU A 5 -5.68 4.29 12.30
C GLU A 5 -4.55 4.91 11.48
N VAL A 6 -3.32 4.56 11.83
CA VAL A 6 -2.13 5.04 11.14
C VAL A 6 -1.55 3.90 10.35
N PHE A 7 -1.08 4.22 9.15
CA PHE A 7 -0.43 3.28 8.27
C PHE A 7 0.93 3.83 7.83
N LEU A 8 1.78 2.93 7.38
CA LEU A 8 3.11 3.23 6.85
C LEU A 8 3.16 2.86 5.38
N GLY A 9 3.42 3.85 4.52
CA GLY A 9 3.58 3.67 3.09
C GLY A 9 5.04 3.56 2.69
N TYR A 10 5.40 2.45 2.05
CA TYR A 10 6.74 2.14 1.59
C TYR A 10 6.79 2.09 0.07
N CYS A 11 7.90 2.58 -0.51
CA CYS A 11 8.21 2.44 -1.93
C CYS A 11 9.58 1.77 -2.06
N PHE A 12 9.60 0.54 -2.56
CA PHE A 12 10.83 -0.23 -2.73
C PHE A 12 11.35 -0.10 -4.17
N GLN A 13 12.67 -0.04 -4.29
CA GLN A 13 13.39 -0.14 -5.55
C GLN A 13 13.55 -1.61 -5.98
N PRO A 14 13.94 -1.88 -7.25
CA PRO A 14 14.18 -3.25 -7.72
C PRO A 14 15.20 -4.05 -6.92
N ASP A 15 16.15 -3.37 -6.27
CA ASP A 15 17.17 -3.97 -5.41
C ASP A 15 16.70 -4.19 -3.95
N GLY A 16 15.44 -3.90 -3.65
CA GLY A 16 14.85 -4.05 -2.32
C GLY A 16 15.16 -2.92 -1.35
N THR A 17 15.91 -1.89 -1.75
CA THR A 17 16.12 -0.70 -0.92
C THR A 17 14.88 0.20 -0.92
N TYR A 18 14.69 0.97 0.15
CA TYR A 18 13.56 1.89 0.29
C TYR A 18 13.94 3.08 1.18
N PRO A 19 13.39 4.29 0.92
CA PRO A 19 13.51 5.42 1.84
C PRO A 19 12.61 5.24 3.07
N PRO A 20 12.75 6.04 4.14
CA PRO A 20 11.86 5.98 5.29
C PRO A 20 10.36 6.04 4.89
N PRO A 21 9.48 5.30 5.57
CA PRO A 21 8.07 5.24 5.21
C PRO A 21 7.36 6.57 5.42
N VAL A 22 6.31 6.79 4.63
CA VAL A 22 5.38 7.90 4.81
C VAL A 22 4.31 7.50 5.82
N ARG A 23 4.11 8.31 6.86
CA ARG A 23 3.03 8.13 7.83
C ARG A 23 1.71 8.60 7.25
N LEU A 24 0.73 7.71 7.18
CA LEU A 24 -0.57 7.93 6.54
C LEU A 24 -1.67 7.86 7.60
N ASN A 25 -2.33 8.99 7.88
CA ASN A 25 -3.37 9.06 8.91
C ASN A 25 -4.74 8.71 8.30
N GLY A 26 -5.17 7.48 8.48
CA GLY A 26 -6.45 6.96 8.02
C GLY A 26 -6.48 6.52 6.56
N ILE A 27 -7.59 5.86 6.21
CA ILE A 27 -7.76 5.21 4.90
C ILE A 27 -7.71 6.18 3.71
N GLU A 28 -8.16 7.43 3.87
CA GLU A 28 -8.15 8.41 2.79
C GLU A 28 -6.72 8.84 2.41
N ALA A 29 -5.82 8.95 3.40
CA ALA A 29 -4.40 9.17 3.15
C ALA A 29 -3.78 7.98 2.41
N VAL A 30 -4.15 6.75 2.78
CA VAL A 30 -3.73 5.53 2.08
C VAL A 30 -4.19 5.54 0.62
N ARG A 31 -5.46 5.82 0.35
CA ARG A 31 -6.02 5.86 -1.01
C ARG A 31 -5.34 6.92 -1.88
N ALA A 32 -5.10 8.11 -1.32
CA ALA A 32 -4.39 9.18 -2.01
C ALA A 32 -2.94 8.79 -2.34
N TYR A 33 -2.25 8.17 -1.38
CA TYR A 33 -0.89 7.69 -1.56
C TYR A 33 -0.81 6.60 -2.64
N LEU A 34 -1.66 5.57 -2.58
CA LEU A 34 -1.68 4.46 -3.54
C LEU A 34 -1.94 4.94 -4.97
N ARG A 35 -2.89 5.87 -5.15
CA ARG A 35 -3.21 6.45 -6.47
C ARG A 35 -2.00 7.11 -7.12
N ILE A 36 -1.11 7.70 -6.33
CA ILE A 36 0.09 8.37 -6.83
C ILE A 36 1.23 7.36 -7.00
N GLN A 37 1.48 6.48 -6.03
CA GLN A 37 2.70 5.68 -6.01
C GLN A 37 2.60 4.40 -6.86
N VAL A 38 1.48 3.68 -6.82
CA VAL A 38 1.34 2.36 -7.48
C VAL A 38 1.68 2.40 -8.99
N PRO A 39 1.29 3.42 -9.77
CA PRO A 39 1.62 3.46 -11.19
C PRO A 39 3.09 3.70 -11.52
N PHE A 40 3.89 4.24 -10.59
CA PHE A 40 5.24 4.74 -10.88
C PHE A 40 6.35 4.04 -10.10
N GLN A 41 6.04 3.40 -8.98
CA GLN A 41 7.03 2.75 -8.13
C GLN A 41 7.13 1.25 -8.45
N TYR A 42 8.33 0.70 -8.30
CA TYR A 42 8.56 -0.73 -8.55
C TYR A 42 7.73 -1.60 -7.62
N GLN A 43 7.72 -1.31 -6.32
CA GLN A 43 6.88 -2.00 -5.35
C GLN A 43 6.38 -1.01 -4.30
N VAL A 44 5.09 -1.10 -3.97
CA VAL A 44 4.45 -0.27 -2.93
C VAL A 44 3.85 -1.18 -1.88
N LYS A 45 4.17 -0.95 -0.61
CA LYS A 45 3.56 -1.63 0.53
C LYS A 45 2.87 -0.64 1.45
N ILE A 46 1.75 -1.06 2.03
CA ILE A 46 1.12 -0.40 3.17
C ILE A 46 1.15 -1.38 4.34
N CYS A 47 1.69 -0.95 5.48
CA CYS A 47 1.60 -1.67 6.74
C CYS A 47 0.78 -0.87 7.77
N ASP A 48 0.23 -1.54 8.76
CA ASP A 48 -0.30 -0.89 9.97
C ASP A 48 0.85 -0.51 10.94
N GLU A 49 0.51 -0.01 12.14
CA GLU A 49 1.50 0.37 13.16
C GLU A 49 2.21 -0.83 13.81
N GLU A 50 1.72 -2.06 13.61
CA GLU A 50 2.30 -3.30 14.12
C GLU A 50 3.15 -4.03 13.04
N ASP A 51 3.42 -3.35 11.92
CA ASP A 51 4.20 -3.85 10.78
C ASP A 51 3.54 -5.00 10.01
N TYR A 52 2.22 -5.18 10.16
CA TYR A 52 1.48 -6.12 9.31
C TYR A 52 1.21 -5.48 7.94
N CYS A 53 1.66 -6.15 6.87
CA CYS A 53 1.36 -5.75 5.51
C CYS A 53 -0.14 -5.92 5.20
N ILE A 54 -0.80 -4.85 4.82
CA ILE A 54 -2.23 -4.83 4.46
C ILE A 54 -2.47 -4.66 2.96
N PHE A 55 -1.47 -4.14 2.24
CA PHE A 55 -1.50 -3.96 0.79
C PHE A 55 -0.10 -4.10 0.22
N GLU A 56 0.01 -4.76 -0.92
CA GLU A 56 1.24 -4.80 -1.70
C GLU A 56 0.92 -4.75 -3.19
N SER A 57 1.68 -3.92 -3.90
CA SER A 57 1.74 -3.95 -5.37
C SER A 57 3.17 -4.11 -5.85
N LEU A 58 3.32 -4.80 -6.98
CA LEU A 58 4.56 -4.99 -7.70
C LEU A 58 4.33 -4.64 -9.17
N GLU A 59 5.10 -3.69 -9.70
CA GLU A 59 5.00 -3.17 -11.07
C GLU A 59 3.55 -2.79 -11.46
N GLY A 60 2.89 -2.05 -10.56
CA GLY A 60 1.50 -1.59 -10.75
C GLY A 60 0.42 -2.66 -10.55
N LYS A 61 0.78 -3.91 -10.25
CA LYS A 61 -0.17 -5.01 -10.03
C LYS A 61 -0.31 -5.29 -8.53
N ILE A 62 -1.54 -5.42 -8.05
CA ILE A 62 -1.81 -5.82 -6.67
C ILE A 62 -1.41 -7.28 -6.49
N VAL A 63 -0.55 -7.56 -5.52
CA VAL A 63 -0.10 -8.91 -5.14
C VAL A 63 -0.57 -9.30 -3.74
N TYR A 64 -0.88 -8.31 -2.89
CA TYR A 64 -1.54 -8.52 -1.60
C TYR A 64 -2.63 -7.45 -1.36
N PRO A 65 -3.83 -7.82 -0.86
CA PRO A 65 -4.26 -9.20 -0.61
C PRO A 65 -4.36 -9.98 -1.92
N ASN A 66 -3.94 -11.25 -1.89
CA ASN A 66 -4.07 -12.16 -3.04
C ASN A 66 -5.53 -12.59 -3.17
N LEU A 67 -6.38 -11.67 -3.61
CA LEU A 67 -7.77 -11.94 -3.90
C LEU A 67 -7.85 -12.57 -5.30
N PRO A 68 -8.62 -13.65 -5.50
CA PRO A 68 -8.88 -14.18 -6.83
C PRO A 68 -9.36 -13.06 -7.76
N GLN A 69 -8.70 -12.90 -8.92
CA GLN A 69 -8.97 -11.84 -9.92
C GLN A 69 -10.46 -11.72 -10.32
N ALA A 70 -11.27 -12.75 -10.06
CA ALA A 70 -12.71 -12.79 -10.32
C ALA A 70 -13.56 -11.81 -9.48
N LEU A 71 -13.06 -11.28 -8.36
CA LEU A 71 -13.86 -10.45 -7.45
C LEU A 71 -13.87 -8.94 -7.81
N TRP A 72 -13.08 -8.51 -8.78
CA TRP A 72 -12.90 -7.08 -9.11
C TRP A 72 -13.76 -6.59 -10.29
N ARG A 73 -14.49 -7.48 -10.98
CA ARG A 73 -15.29 -7.11 -12.17
C ARG A 73 -16.69 -6.55 -11.88
N HIS A 74 -17.08 -6.45 -10.61
CA HIS A 74 -18.40 -5.93 -10.23
C HIS A 74 -18.28 -4.95 -9.06
N SER A 75 -17.91 -3.71 -9.35
CA SER A 75 -18.07 -2.55 -8.45
C SER A 75 -18.14 -1.29 -9.28
#